data_AF-A0A7H4GR92-F1
#
_entry.id   AF-A0A7H4GR92-F1
#
_cell.length_a   1.000
_cell.length_b   1.000
_cell.length_c   1.000
_cell.angle_alpha   90.00
_cell.angle_beta   90.00
_cell.angle_gamma   90.00
#
_symmetry.space_group_name_H-M   'P 1'
#
loop_
_entity.id
_entity.type
_entity.pdbx_description
1 polymer ?
#
loop_
_entity_poly.entity_id
_entity_poly.type
_entity_poly.pdbx_seq_one_letter_code
_entity_poly.pdbx_strand_id
1 'polypeptide(L)'
;MNDTSARERFIASTKERLDQLNAEIDKLEARADEVRAESRRKLDAQREEMQQRRDELEKKLREVRAASEAQFDKLKLEAEHAWKAFRNSVNYFRSHFK
;
A
#
# COMPACT_ATOMS: atom_id res chain seq x y z
N MET A 1 6.07 22.54 -18.82
CA MET A 1 5.19 21.34 -18.77
C MET A 1 4.60 21.29 -17.38
N ASN A 2 3.28 21.42 -17.28
CA ASN A 2 2.58 21.85 -16.06
C ASN A 2 2.67 20.83 -14.91
N ASP A 3 3.00 21.34 -13.72
CA ASP A 3 3.15 20.61 -12.44
C ASP A 3 1.88 19.82 -12.05
N THR A 4 0.71 20.34 -12.43
CA THR A 4 -0.60 19.70 -12.27
C THR A 4 -0.64 18.27 -12.85
N SER A 5 0.02 18.04 -13.98
CA SER A 5 0.08 16.72 -14.61
C SER A 5 0.94 15.71 -13.85
N ALA A 6 1.96 16.16 -13.11
CA ALA A 6 2.81 15.29 -12.30
C ALA A 6 2.04 14.82 -11.07
N ARG A 7 1.29 15.73 -10.44
CA ARG A 7 0.40 15.41 -9.32
C ARG A 7 -0.70 14.45 -9.70
N GLU A 8 -1.38 14.68 -10.82
CA GLU A 8 -2.46 13.79 -11.28
C GLU A 8 -1.95 12.38 -11.59
N ARG A 9 -0.79 12.27 -12.27
CA ARG A 9 -0.14 10.97 -12.52
C ARG A 9 0.25 10.27 -11.23
N PHE A 10 0.79 11.01 -10.26
CA PHE A 10 1.10 10.45 -8.95
C PHE A 10 -0.16 9.94 -8.23
N ILE A 11 -1.24 10.72 -8.24
CA ILE A 11 -2.53 10.33 -7.66
C ILE A 11 -3.09 9.08 -8.33
N ALA A 12 -3.10 9.04 -9.67
CA ALA A 12 -3.58 7.89 -10.43
C ALA A 12 -2.78 6.62 -10.12
N SER A 13 -1.45 6.69 -10.19
CA SER A 13 -0.60 5.53 -9.86
C SER A 13 -0.72 5.08 -8.41
N THR A 14 -0.99 5.99 -7.47
CA THR A 14 -1.22 5.63 -6.07
C THR A 14 -2.57 4.96 -5.87
N LYS A 15 -3.63 5.39 -6.60
CA LYS A 15 -4.92 4.69 -6.61
C LYS A 15 -4.78 3.26 -7.13
N GLU A 16 -4.09 3.07 -8.25
CA GLU A 16 -3.85 1.73 -8.81
C GLU A 16 -3.14 0.81 -7.81
N ARG A 17 -2.17 1.34 -7.06
CA ARG A 17 -1.48 0.60 -5.98
C ARG A 17 -2.41 0.24 -4.82
N LEU A 18 -3.31 1.15 -4.44
CA LEU A 18 -4.34 0.89 -3.42
C LEU A 18 -5.31 -0.21 -3.89
N ASP A 19 -5.71 -0.19 -5.16
CA ASP A 19 -6.59 -1.22 -5.72
C ASP A 19 -5.88 -2.59 -5.76
N GLN A 20 -4.60 -2.62 -6.11
CA GLN A 20 -3.78 -3.83 -6.04
C GLN A 20 -3.66 -4.35 -4.61
N LEU A 21 -3.41 -3.47 -3.63
CA LEU A 21 -3.37 -3.81 -2.21
C LEU A 21 -4.66 -4.44 -1.73
N ASN A 22 -5.81 -3.83 -2.05
CA ASN A 22 -7.13 -4.34 -1.70
C ASN A 22 -7.31 -5.76 -2.25
N ALA A 23 -6.99 -5.97 -3.53
CA ALA A 23 -7.09 -7.28 -4.15
C ALA A 23 -6.14 -8.34 -3.54
N GLU A 24 -4.98 -7.94 -3.02
CA GLU A 24 -4.07 -8.84 -2.29
C GLU A 24 -4.59 -9.15 -0.88
N ILE A 25 -5.16 -8.17 -0.17
CA ILE A 25 -5.82 -8.36 1.13
C ILE A 25 -6.98 -9.36 1.00
N ASP A 26 -7.84 -9.19 -0.01
CA ASP A 26 -8.98 -10.08 -0.27
C ASP A 26 -8.51 -11.53 -0.52
N LYS A 27 -7.39 -11.70 -1.24
CA LYS A 27 -6.80 -13.04 -1.49
C LYS A 27 -6.23 -13.66 -0.22
N LEU A 28 -5.63 -12.88 0.67
CA LEU A 28 -5.13 -13.39 1.95
C LEU A 28 -6.28 -13.81 2.84
N GLU A 29 -7.37 -13.03 2.86
CA GLU A 29 -8.57 -13.32 3.63
C GLU A 29 -9.23 -14.61 3.16
N ALA A 30 -9.42 -14.79 1.84
CA ALA A 30 -9.94 -16.04 1.29
C ALA A 30 -9.05 -17.26 1.61
N ARG A 31 -7.72 -17.11 1.57
CA ARG A 31 -6.78 -18.19 1.92
C ARG A 31 -6.77 -18.51 3.42
N ALA A 32 -6.99 -17.52 4.27
CA ALA A 32 -6.99 -17.70 5.72
C ALA A 32 -8.10 -18.68 6.17
N ASP A 33 -9.21 -18.71 5.44
CA ASP A 33 -10.32 -19.62 5.69
C ASP A 33 -10.05 -21.07 5.26
N GLU A 34 -9.08 -21.30 4.35
CA GLU A 34 -8.75 -22.61 3.80
C GLU A 34 -7.58 -23.32 4.53
N VAL A 35 -6.83 -22.62 5.38
CA VAL A 35 -5.61 -23.14 6.01
C VAL A 35 -5.80 -23.53 7.48
N ARG A 36 -4.85 -24.33 8.01
CA ARG A 36 -4.80 -24.70 9.43
C ARG A 36 -4.58 -23.47 10.33
N ALA A 37 -5.00 -23.58 11.59
CA ALA A 37 -4.98 -22.48 12.57
C ALA A 37 -3.62 -21.77 12.74
N GLU A 38 -2.49 -22.48 12.68
CA GLU A 38 -1.17 -21.85 12.77
C GLU A 38 -0.85 -20.98 11.54
N SER A 39 -1.11 -21.49 10.34
CA SER A 39 -0.96 -20.75 9.09
C SER A 39 -1.95 -19.59 9.01
N ARG A 40 -3.16 -19.76 9.55
CA ARG A 40 -4.18 -18.71 9.63
C ARG A 40 -3.68 -17.50 10.41
N ARG A 41 -3.09 -17.70 11.60
CA ARG A 41 -2.54 -16.59 12.39
C ARG A 41 -1.47 -15.78 11.64
N LYS A 42 -0.62 -16.46 10.87
CA LYS A 42 0.42 -15.78 10.06
C LYS A 42 -0.20 -14.99 8.89
N LEU A 43 -1.24 -15.52 8.26
CA LEU A 43 -1.99 -14.81 7.21
C LEU A 43 -2.78 -13.63 7.77
N ASP A 44 -3.42 -13.79 8.93
CA ASP A 44 -4.15 -12.73 9.62
C ASP A 44 -3.20 -11.57 9.97
N ALA A 45 -2.03 -11.88 10.52
CA ALA A 45 -1.01 -10.86 10.83
C ALA A 45 -0.54 -10.12 9.56
N GLN A 46 -0.29 -10.85 8.47
CA GLN A 46 0.07 -10.24 7.20
C GLN A 46 -1.05 -9.35 6.64
N ARG A 47 -2.30 -9.82 6.75
CA ARG A 47 -3.49 -9.07 6.32
C ARG A 47 -3.61 -7.76 7.10
N GLU A 48 -3.46 -7.79 8.42
CA GLU A 48 -3.49 -6.59 9.26
C GLU A 48 -2.38 -5.60 8.87
N GLU A 49 -1.16 -6.07 8.63
CA GLU A 49 -0.08 -5.19 8.17
C GLU A 49 -0.44 -4.56 6.82
N MET A 50 -0.96 -5.33 5.87
CA MET A 50 -1.37 -4.82 4.56
C MET A 50 -2.51 -3.79 4.66
N GLN A 51 -3.47 -4.01 5.57
CA GLN A 51 -4.56 -3.07 5.84
C GLN A 51 -4.05 -1.74 6.39
N GLN A 52 -3.15 -1.78 7.37
CA GLN A 52 -2.51 -0.58 7.93
C GLN A 52 -1.76 0.20 6.84
N ARG A 53 -1.04 -0.50 5.96
CA ARG A 53 -0.27 0.12 4.86
C ARG A 53 -1.18 0.74 3.81
N ARG A 54 -2.31 0.10 3.50
CA ARG A 54 -3.37 0.65 2.66
C ARG A 54 -3.93 1.93 3.26
N ASP A 55 -4.21 1.95 4.58
CA ASP A 55 -4.72 3.15 5.25
C ASP A 55 -3.72 4.31 5.25
N GLU A 56 -2.44 4.01 5.47
CA GLU A 56 -1.34 4.98 5.41
C GLU A 56 -1.23 5.62 4.01
N LEU A 57 -1.28 4.80 2.95
CA LEU A 57 -1.21 5.30 1.58
C LEU A 57 -2.46 6.11 1.20
N GLU A 58 -3.64 5.69 1.64
CA GLU A 58 -4.87 6.44 1.40
C GLU A 58 -4.82 7.81 2.10
N LYS A 59 -4.31 7.85 3.33
CA LYS A 59 -4.07 9.11 4.05
C LYS A 59 -3.10 10.01 3.31
N LYS A 60 -1.94 9.50 2.89
CA LYS A 60 -0.95 10.27 2.11
C LYS A 60 -1.53 10.76 0.78
N LEU A 61 -2.39 9.97 0.13
CA LEU A 61 -3.06 10.37 -1.10
C LEU A 61 -4.00 11.57 -0.87
N ARG A 62 -4.71 11.60 0.26
CA ARG A 62 -5.54 12.75 0.66
C ARG A 62 -4.67 13.99 0.93
N GLU A 63 -3.55 13.83 1.61
CA GLU A 63 -2.59 14.91 1.88
C GLU A 63 -2.01 15.49 0.58
N VAL A 64 -1.59 14.63 -0.36
CA VAL A 64 -1.08 15.06 -1.67
C VAL A 64 -2.13 15.82 -2.49
N ARG A 65 -3.40 15.42 -2.41
CA ARG A 65 -4.50 16.16 -3.08
C ARG A 65 -4.68 17.57 -2.52
N ALA A 66 -4.51 17.73 -1.21
CA ALA A 66 -4.66 19.02 -0.53
C ALA A 66 -3.39 19.89 -0.53
N ALA A 67 -2.25 19.32 -0.92
CA ALA A 67 -0.95 19.97 -0.85
C ALA A 67 -0.81 21.19 -1.79
N SER A 68 -0.06 22.20 -1.38
CA SER A 68 0.48 23.20 -2.31
C SER A 68 1.55 22.60 -3.23
N GLU A 69 1.92 23.28 -4.31
CA GLU A 69 3.01 22.83 -5.20
C GLU A 69 4.33 22.64 -4.43
N ALA A 70 4.66 23.57 -3.52
CA ALA A 70 5.87 23.48 -2.70
C ALA A 70 5.91 22.27 -1.74
N GLN A 71 4.74 21.72 -1.36
CA GLN A 71 4.65 20.56 -0.48
C GLN A 71 4.55 19.23 -1.25
N PHE A 72 4.20 19.30 -2.54
CA PHE A 72 3.93 18.12 -3.35
C PHE A 72 5.14 17.18 -3.42
N ASP A 73 6.33 17.70 -3.72
CA ASP A 73 7.54 16.88 -3.87
C ASP A 73 7.92 16.15 -2.58
N LYS A 74 7.77 16.82 -1.43
CA LYS A 74 8.03 16.22 -0.12
C LYS A 74 7.05 15.08 0.17
N LEU A 75 5.74 15.33 0.00
CA LEU A 75 4.71 14.34 0.28
C LEU A 75 4.78 13.15 -0.70
N LYS A 76 5.12 13.42 -1.96
CA LYS A 76 5.40 12.39 -2.96
C LYS A 76 6.55 11.47 -2.50
N LEU A 77 7.68 12.04 -2.09
CA LEU A 77 8.83 11.27 -1.62
C LEU A 77 8.46 10.39 -0.41
N GLU A 78 7.73 10.96 0.56
CA GLU A 78 7.29 10.22 1.74
C GLU A 78 6.34 9.06 1.40
N ALA A 79 5.48 9.22 0.40
CA ALA A 79 4.60 8.17 -0.09
C ALA A 79 5.36 7.08 -0.87
N GLU A 80 6.35 7.47 -1.68
CA GLU A 80 7.23 6.51 -2.36
C GLU A 80 8.08 5.69 -1.38
N HIS A 81 8.57 6.32 -0.31
CA HIS A 81 9.30 5.63 0.76
C HIS A 81 8.40 4.62 1.50
N ALA A 82 7.17 5.03 1.86
CA ALA A 82 6.21 4.12 2.49
C ALA A 82 5.89 2.93 1.58
N TRP A 83 5.67 3.18 0.28
CA TRP A 83 5.42 2.12 -0.70
C TRP A 83 6.60 1.16 -0.87
N LYS A 84 7.83 1.68 -0.89
CA LYS A 84 9.05 0.86 -0.98
C LYS A 84 9.21 -0.03 0.25
N ALA A 85 9.03 0.53 1.44
CA ALA A 85 9.10 -0.23 2.70
C ALA A 85 8.03 -1.34 2.73
N PHE A 86 6.81 -1.02 2.32
CA PHE A 86 5.72 -1.98 2.18
C PHE A 86 6.10 -3.16 1.26
N ARG A 87 6.55 -2.88 0.03
CA ARG A 87 6.95 -3.92 -0.92
C ARG A 87 8.04 -4.83 -0.36
N ASN A 88 8.98 -4.27 0.39
CA ASN A 88 10.04 -5.05 1.01
C ASN A 88 9.47 -6.01 2.06
N SER A 89 8.53 -5.54 2.89
CA SER A 89 7.84 -6.38 3.88
C SER A 89 7.07 -7.53 3.23
N VAL A 90 6.28 -7.24 2.19
CA VAL A 90 5.53 -8.28 1.45
C VAL A 90 6.46 -9.28 0.77
N ASN A 91 7.53 -8.82 0.13
CA ASN A 91 8.50 -9.72 -0.50
C ASN A 91 9.18 -10.62 0.54
N TYR A 92 9.52 -10.05 1.71
CA TYR A 92 10.07 -10.81 2.82
C TYR A 92 9.07 -11.89 3.28
N PHE A 93 7.82 -11.52 3.58
CA PHE A 93 6.78 -12.49 3.95
C PHE A 93 6.61 -13.60 2.90
N ARG A 94 6.50 -13.25 1.61
CA ARG A 94 6.36 -14.21 0.51
C ARG A 94 7.54 -15.18 0.40
N SER A 95 8.75 -14.75 0.78
CA SER A 95 9.93 -15.63 0.81
C SER A 95 9.89 -16.63 1.96
N HIS A 96 9.28 -16.26 3.09
CA HIS A 96 9.14 -17.08 4.29
C HIS A 96 7.88 -17.97 4.31
N PHE A 97 6.90 -17.66 3.46
CA PHE A 97 5.64 -18.42 3.34
C PHE A 97 5.63 -19.45 2.19
N LYS A 98 6.80 -19.73 1.60
CA LYS A 98 6.99 -20.75 0.57
C LYS A 98 7.09 -22.15 1.15
#